data_AF-A0A1X9SL72-F1
#
_entry.id   AF-A0A1X9SL72-F1
#
_cell.length_a   1.000
_cell.length_b   1.000
_cell.length_c   1.000
_cell.angle_alpha   90.00
_cell.angle_beta   90.00
_cell.angle_gamma   90.00
#
_symmetry.space_group_name_H-M   'P 1'
#
loop_
_entity.id
_entity.type
_entity.pdbx_description
1 polymer ?
#
loop_
_entity_poly.entity_id
_entity_poly.type
_entity_poly.pdbx_seq_one_letter_code
_entity_poly.pdbx_strand_id
1 'polypeptide(L)'
;MRSAFTMIELVFVIVVLGILASIAVPRLIATKDDASAMTSATLLKDTIVQLTAYYTINGKLPAGELKSQSNLDKLAPTYNKSYNNNETWTKCLTITLTSDTIGIDDANLDDEPLCKTLVKIPAVKEWIDNDITLSGGGIFN
;
A
#
# COMPACT_ATOMS: atom_id res chain seq x y z
N MET A 1 38.37 41.16 -12.02
CA MET A 1 38.75 40.52 -10.74
C MET A 1 37.57 39.69 -10.28
N ARG A 2 37.72 38.37 -10.08
CA ARG A 2 36.65 37.52 -9.54
C ARG A 2 36.66 37.69 -8.02
N SER A 3 35.57 38.20 -7.45
CA SER A 3 35.38 38.25 -6.00
C SER A 3 35.29 36.81 -5.48
N ALA A 4 36.26 36.41 -4.65
CA ALA A 4 36.17 35.19 -3.88
C ALA A 4 35.20 35.41 -2.71
N PHE A 5 34.28 34.47 -2.51
CA PHE A 5 33.47 34.41 -1.29
C PHE A 5 34.39 34.33 -0.07
N THR A 6 34.08 35.06 0.99
CA THR A 6 34.92 35.06 2.20
C THR A 6 34.78 33.71 2.93
N MET A 7 35.83 33.29 3.63
CA MET A 7 35.76 32.06 4.44
C MET A 7 34.65 32.12 5.49
N ILE A 8 34.37 33.31 6.04
CA ILE A 8 33.33 33.49 7.05
C ILE A 8 31.92 33.31 6.49
N GLU A 9 31.65 33.80 5.27
CA GLU A 9 30.36 33.58 4.61
C GLU A 9 30.10 32.10 4.34
N LEU A 10 31.15 31.36 3.96
CA LEU A 10 31.03 29.92 3.74
C LEU A 10 30.70 29.17 5.03
N VAL A 11 31.35 29.53 6.15
CA VAL A 11 31.07 28.94 7.46
C VAL A 11 29.65 29.26 7.94
N PHE A 12 29.18 30.50 7.73
CA PHE A 12 27.82 30.87 8.12
C PHE A 12 26.77 30.05 7.35
N VAL A 13 26.96 29.85 6.04
CA VAL A 13 26.04 29.07 5.20
C VAL A 13 25.96 27.62 5.65
N ILE A 14 27.08 26.95 5.93
CA ILE A 14 27.05 25.54 6.37
C ILE A 14 26.39 25.38 7.74
N VAL A 15 26.55 26.34 8.65
CA VAL A 15 25.92 26.30 9.98
C VAL A 15 24.40 26.44 9.84
N VAL A 16 23.94 27.41 9.03
CA VAL A 16 22.50 27.59 8.79
C VAL A 16 21.90 26.37 8.08
N LEU A 17 22.56 25.82 7.05
CA LEU A 17 22.11 24.60 6.39
C LEU A 17 22.09 23.39 7.33
N GLY A 18 23.07 23.28 8.24
CA GLY A 18 23.11 22.23 9.25
C GLY A 18 21.91 22.28 10.21
N ILE A 19 21.56 23.47 10.70
CA ILE A 19 20.39 23.67 11.57
C ILE A 19 19.10 23.32 10.82
N LEU A 20 18.91 23.86 9.61
CA LEU A 20 17.71 23.60 8.82
C LEU A 20 17.57 22.11 8.45
N ALA A 21 18.66 21.44 8.07
CA ALA A 21 18.66 20.01 7.75
C ALA A 21 18.26 19.15 8.95
N SER A 22 18.71 19.49 10.16
CA SER A 22 18.38 18.73 11.37
C SER A 22 16.87 18.68 11.67
N ILE A 23 16.14 19.74 11.30
CA ILE A 23 14.69 19.85 11.51
C ILE A 23 13.90 19.26 10.32
N ALA A 24 14.41 19.45 9.10
CA ALA A 24 13.72 19.03 7.88
C ALA A 24 13.81 17.51 7.63
N VAL A 25 14.96 16.89 7.86
CA VAL A 25 15.20 15.47 7.52
C VAL A 25 14.24 14.52 8.24
N PRO A 26 13.98 14.62 9.56
CA PRO A 26 13.06 13.71 10.25
C PRO A 26 11.63 13.77 9.67
N ARG A 27 11.16 14.96 9.28
CA ARG A 27 9.83 15.15 8.69
C ARG A 27 9.70 14.57 7.29
N LEU A 28 10.77 14.61 6.49
CA LEU A 28 10.79 14.05 5.14
C LEU A 28 10.74 12.52 5.16
N ILE A 29 11.41 11.89 6.12
CA ILE A 29 11.39 10.42 6.26
C ILE A 29 9.98 9.93 6.63
N ALA A 30 9.35 10.56 7.64
CA ALA A 30 8.00 10.19 8.06
C ALA A 30 6.97 10.35 6.93
N THR A 31 6.99 11.48 6.22
CA THR A 31 6.05 11.73 5.10
C THR A 31 6.26 10.76 3.94
N LYS A 32 7.50 10.33 3.68
CA LYS A 32 7.79 9.37 2.60
C LYS A 32 7.16 8.01 2.91
N ASP A 33 7.30 7.53 4.14
CA ASP A 33 6.76 6.23 4.54
C ASP A 33 5.22 6.25 4.53
N ASP A 34 4.61 7.34 4.99
CA ASP A 34 3.16 7.55 4.93
C ASP A 34 2.64 7.58 3.48
N ALA A 35 3.35 8.27 2.56
CA ALA A 35 2.99 8.31 1.15
C ALA A 35 3.10 6.94 0.48
N SER A 36 4.11 6.16 0.85
CA SER A 36 4.27 4.78 0.36
C SER A 36 3.11 3.90 0.85
N ALA A 37 2.72 4.01 2.12
CA ALA A 37 1.57 3.27 2.66
C ALA A 37 0.25 3.66 1.97
N MET A 38 0.02 4.95 1.68
CA MET A 38 -1.16 5.40 0.92
C MET A 38 -1.19 4.85 -0.51
N THR A 39 -0.03 4.78 -1.17
CA THR A 39 0.08 4.19 -2.51
C THR A 39 -0.28 2.71 -2.46
N SER A 40 0.25 1.98 -1.49
CA SER A 40 -0.10 0.56 -1.27
C SER A 40 -1.59 0.36 -0.98
N ALA A 41 -2.21 1.21 -0.16
CA ALA A 41 -3.66 1.16 0.09
C ALA A 41 -4.47 1.38 -1.18
N THR A 42 -3.98 2.22 -2.10
CA THR A 42 -4.63 2.43 -3.41
C THR A 42 -4.51 1.18 -4.30
N LEU A 43 -3.34 0.55 -4.35
CA LEU A 43 -3.15 -0.70 -5.10
C LEU A 43 -4.00 -1.85 -4.54
N LEU A 44 -4.15 -1.90 -3.22
CA LEU A 44 -5.06 -2.84 -2.54
C LEU A 44 -6.51 -2.56 -2.93
N LYS A 45 -6.94 -1.30 -2.92
CA LYS A 45 -8.28 -0.89 -3.37
C LYS A 45 -8.53 -1.31 -4.81
N ASP A 46 -7.58 -1.05 -5.71
CA ASP A 46 -7.69 -1.44 -7.12
C ASP A 46 -7.80 -2.96 -7.29
N THR A 47 -7.08 -3.72 -6.46
CA THR A 47 -7.17 -5.18 -6.39
C THR A 47 -8.58 -5.62 -5.99
N ILE A 48 -9.15 -5.03 -4.94
CA ILE A 48 -10.54 -5.33 -4.50
C ILE A 48 -11.56 -5.01 -5.61
N VAL A 49 -11.39 -3.89 -6.32
CA VAL A 49 -12.26 -3.51 -7.44
C VAL A 49 -12.16 -4.54 -8.57
N GLN A 50 -10.95 -5.02 -8.90
CA GLN A 50 -10.74 -6.06 -9.91
C GLN A 50 -11.40 -7.39 -9.51
N LEU A 51 -11.27 -7.79 -8.25
CA LEU A 51 -11.93 -8.98 -7.72
C LEU A 51 -13.46 -8.87 -7.78
N THR A 52 -13.99 -7.70 -7.42
CA THR A 52 -15.43 -7.42 -7.49
C THR A 52 -15.94 -7.44 -8.94
N ALA A 53 -15.18 -6.88 -9.87
CA ALA A 53 -15.50 -6.93 -11.30
C ALA A 53 -15.48 -8.38 -11.82
N TYR A 54 -14.49 -9.19 -11.40
CA TYR A 54 -14.44 -10.60 -11.74
C TYR A 54 -15.66 -11.37 -11.20
N TYR A 55 -16.04 -11.14 -9.95
CA TYR A 55 -17.24 -11.73 -9.34
C TYR A 55 -18.51 -11.33 -10.08
N THR A 56 -18.61 -10.08 -10.54
CA THR A 56 -19.78 -9.59 -11.30
C THR A 56 -19.93 -10.33 -12.65
N ILE A 57 -18.82 -10.71 -13.29
CA ILE A 57 -18.84 -11.40 -14.59
C ILE A 57 -19.01 -12.92 -14.42
N ASN A 58 -18.35 -13.53 -13.44
CA ASN A 58 -18.28 -14.98 -13.29
C ASN A 58 -19.25 -15.54 -12.24
N GLY A 59 -19.84 -14.67 -11.41
CA GLY A 59 -20.79 -15.01 -10.34
C GLY A 59 -20.17 -15.69 -9.12
N LYS A 60 -18.89 -16.06 -9.16
CA LYS A 60 -18.15 -16.70 -8.06
C LYS A 60 -16.67 -16.32 -8.11
N LEU A 61 -16.05 -16.19 -6.93
CA LEU A 61 -14.61 -16.10 -6.78
C LEU A 61 -13.99 -17.50 -6.63
N PRO A 62 -12.75 -17.72 -7.12
CA PRO A 62 -12.02 -18.94 -6.82
C PRO A 62 -11.65 -18.98 -5.34
N ALA A 63 -11.71 -20.16 -4.72
CA ALA A 63 -11.40 -20.31 -3.30
C ALA A 63 -9.89 -20.38 -3.05
N GLY A 64 -9.47 -19.87 -1.89
CA GLY A 64 -8.08 -19.91 -1.42
C GLY A 64 -7.35 -18.58 -1.56
N GLU A 65 -6.08 -18.58 -1.21
CA GLU A 65 -5.27 -17.36 -1.23
C GLU A 65 -5.09 -16.82 -2.64
N LEU A 66 -5.19 -15.50 -2.79
CA LEU A 66 -5.06 -14.80 -4.07
C LEU A 66 -3.72 -15.08 -4.75
N LYS A 67 -2.63 -15.12 -3.97
CA LYS A 67 -1.26 -15.37 -4.47
C LYS A 67 -1.08 -16.75 -5.12
N SER A 68 -1.94 -17.71 -4.76
CA SER A 68 -1.87 -19.09 -5.23
C SER A 68 -2.78 -19.35 -6.44
N GLN A 69 -3.49 -18.34 -6.92
CA GLN A 69 -4.44 -18.50 -8.02
C GLN A 69 -3.73 -18.60 -9.36
N SER A 70 -4.04 -19.64 -10.13
CA SER A 70 -3.51 -19.84 -11.49
C SER A 70 -3.92 -18.74 -12.47
N ASN A 71 -5.00 -18.02 -12.15
CA ASN A 71 -5.65 -17.05 -13.03
C ASN A 71 -5.41 -15.60 -12.57
N LEU A 72 -4.35 -15.37 -11.79
CA LEU A 72 -4.12 -14.11 -11.09
C LEU A 72 -4.10 -12.89 -12.03
N ASP A 73 -3.61 -13.06 -13.27
CA ASP A 73 -3.64 -12.04 -14.32
C ASP A 73 -5.05 -11.54 -14.69
N LYS A 74 -6.06 -12.42 -14.62
CA LYS A 74 -7.45 -12.09 -14.97
C LYS A 74 -8.24 -11.65 -13.74
N LEU A 75 -7.86 -12.16 -12.58
CA LEU A 75 -8.57 -11.96 -11.33
C LEU A 75 -8.18 -10.65 -10.65
N ALA A 76 -6.88 -10.35 -10.61
CA ALA A 76 -6.32 -9.14 -10.03
C ALA A 76 -4.97 -8.80 -10.69
N PRO A 77 -4.97 -8.26 -11.93
CA PRO A 77 -3.73 -7.89 -12.62
C PRO A 77 -2.87 -6.86 -11.88
N THR A 78 -3.48 -5.97 -11.07
CA THR A 78 -2.73 -5.03 -10.24
C THR A 78 -1.94 -5.77 -9.17
N TYR A 79 -2.60 -6.68 -8.45
CA TYR A 79 -1.94 -7.51 -7.45
C TYR A 79 -0.83 -8.37 -8.07
N ASN A 80 -1.06 -8.96 -9.25
CA ASN A 80 -0.02 -9.76 -9.91
C ASN A 80 1.24 -8.94 -10.19
N LYS A 81 1.09 -7.72 -10.70
CA LYS A 81 2.22 -6.83 -10.97
C LYS A 81 2.98 -6.50 -9.69
N SER A 82 2.26 -6.12 -8.63
CA SER A 82 2.87 -5.81 -7.34
C SER A 82 3.59 -7.01 -6.71
N TYR A 83 3.02 -8.21 -6.86
CA TYR A 83 3.63 -9.45 -6.37
C TYR A 83 4.92 -9.78 -7.12
N ASN A 84 4.91 -9.73 -8.46
CA ASN A 84 6.11 -9.99 -9.28
C ASN A 84 7.21 -8.94 -9.09
N ASN A 85 6.82 -7.70 -8.79
CA ASN A 85 7.74 -6.61 -8.48
C ASN A 85 8.27 -6.68 -7.03
N ASN A 86 7.86 -7.68 -6.23
CA ASN A 86 8.23 -7.84 -4.82
C ASN A 86 7.92 -6.58 -3.98
N GLU A 87 6.80 -5.91 -4.26
CA GLU A 87 6.39 -4.74 -3.48
C GLU A 87 6.07 -5.15 -2.04
N THR A 88 6.53 -4.36 -1.08
CA THR A 88 6.53 -4.72 0.35
C THR A 88 5.13 -4.92 0.92
N TRP A 89 4.14 -4.19 0.42
CA TRP A 89 2.74 -4.34 0.84
C TRP A 89 2.14 -5.72 0.53
N THR A 90 2.62 -6.42 -0.51
CA THR A 90 2.16 -7.77 -0.85
C THR A 90 2.60 -8.84 0.16
N LYS A 91 3.59 -8.50 1.01
CA LYS A 91 4.03 -9.34 2.14
C LYS A 91 3.31 -9.00 3.44
N CYS A 92 2.86 -7.75 3.58
CA CYS A 92 2.15 -7.27 4.76
C CYS A 92 0.75 -7.90 4.90
N LEU A 93 0.07 -8.13 3.78
CA LEU A 93 -1.34 -8.55 3.74
C LEU A 93 -1.49 -9.86 2.96
N THR A 94 -2.30 -10.78 3.47
CA THR A 94 -2.76 -11.96 2.73
C THR A 94 -4.21 -11.78 2.35
N ILE A 95 -4.50 -11.94 1.06
CA ILE A 95 -5.87 -11.85 0.54
C ILE A 95 -6.38 -13.28 0.35
N THR A 96 -7.42 -13.64 1.10
CA THR A 96 -8.07 -14.95 1.03
C THR A 96 -9.41 -14.81 0.33
N LEU A 97 -9.64 -15.61 -0.70
CA LEU A 97 -10.90 -15.59 -1.43
C LEU A 97 -11.77 -16.76 -1.02
N THR A 98 -13.04 -16.47 -0.78
CA THR A 98 -14.13 -17.46 -0.70
C THR A 98 -15.13 -17.13 -1.80
N SER A 99 -16.01 -18.06 -2.16
CA SER A 99 -16.96 -17.96 -3.29
C SER A 99 -17.61 -16.59 -3.49
N ASP A 100 -17.91 -15.90 -2.39
CA ASP A 100 -18.65 -14.65 -2.30
C ASP A 100 -18.03 -13.67 -1.30
N THR A 101 -16.85 -13.96 -0.74
CA THR A 101 -16.15 -13.06 0.20
C THR A 101 -14.69 -12.88 -0.17
N ILE A 102 -14.17 -11.68 0.08
CA ILE A 102 -12.74 -11.35 0.01
C ILE A 102 -12.32 -11.05 1.44
N GLY A 103 -11.53 -11.94 2.04
CA GLY A 103 -10.88 -11.73 3.33
C GLY A 103 -9.51 -11.11 3.15
N ILE A 104 -9.14 -10.21 4.06
CA ILE A 104 -7.83 -9.55 4.07
C ILE A 104 -7.25 -9.70 5.47
N ASP A 105 -6.19 -10.49 5.59
CA ASP A 105 -5.53 -10.80 6.86
C ASP A 105 -4.16 -10.10 6.95
N ASP A 106 -3.77 -9.68 8.15
CA ASP A 106 -2.48 -9.08 8.46
C ASP A 106 -1.41 -10.17 8.68
N ALA A 107 -0.70 -10.54 7.61
CA ALA A 107 0.22 -11.67 7.64
C ALA A 107 1.59 -11.36 8.28
N ASN A 108 2.06 -10.12 8.23
CA ASN A 108 3.36 -9.72 8.81
C ASN A 108 3.35 -8.26 9.26
N LEU A 109 3.14 -8.03 10.56
CA LEU A 109 3.16 -6.69 11.16
C LEU A 109 4.52 -6.27 11.71
N ASP A 110 5.41 -7.21 12.00
CA ASP A 110 6.54 -6.95 12.90
C ASP A 110 7.79 -6.38 12.20
N ASP A 111 8.00 -6.69 10.92
CA ASP A 111 9.30 -6.48 10.26
C ASP A 111 9.42 -5.16 9.47
N GLU A 112 8.32 -4.46 9.17
CA GLU A 112 8.39 -3.29 8.27
C GLU A 112 7.57 -2.08 8.77
N PRO A 113 8.16 -0.86 8.83
CA PRO A 113 7.45 0.35 9.25
C PRO A 113 6.26 0.65 8.35
N LEU A 114 6.35 0.29 7.07
CA LEU A 114 5.28 0.44 6.09
C LEU A 114 4.05 -0.41 6.43
N CYS A 115 4.21 -1.68 6.83
CA CYS A 115 3.07 -2.54 7.19
C CYS A 115 2.31 -1.98 8.41
N LYS A 116 3.04 -1.45 9.40
CA LYS A 116 2.45 -0.82 10.60
C LYS A 116 1.67 0.45 10.27
N THR A 117 2.11 1.23 9.29
CA THR A 117 1.36 2.41 8.82
C THR A 117 0.18 2.02 7.96
N LEU A 118 0.33 1.02 7.09
CA LEU A 118 -0.71 0.54 6.17
C LEU A 118 -1.96 0.04 6.92
N VAL A 119 -1.79 -0.80 7.94
CA VAL A 119 -2.91 -1.37 8.71
C VAL A 119 -3.61 -0.31 9.59
N LYS A 120 -2.94 0.81 9.88
CA LYS A 120 -3.58 1.93 10.60
C LYS A 120 -4.46 2.80 9.70
N ILE A 121 -4.37 2.67 8.38
CA ILE A 121 -5.23 3.42 7.47
C ILE A 121 -6.67 2.96 7.70
N PRO A 122 -7.62 3.87 8.01
CA PRO A 122 -8.97 3.49 8.41
C PRO A 122 -9.70 2.55 7.44
N ALA A 123 -9.56 2.80 6.13
CA ALA A 123 -10.17 1.96 5.11
C ALA A 123 -9.58 0.53 5.08
N VAL A 124 -8.25 0.41 5.24
CA VAL A 124 -7.58 -0.90 5.25
C VAL A 124 -7.98 -1.66 6.51
N LYS A 125 -8.02 -0.98 7.66
CA LYS A 125 -8.49 -1.56 8.91
C LYS A 125 -9.92 -2.06 8.81
N GLU A 126 -10.81 -1.31 8.18
CA GLU A 126 -12.20 -1.71 7.98
C GLU A 126 -12.31 -2.98 7.14
N TRP A 127 -11.51 -3.12 6.08
CA TRP A 127 -11.51 -4.32 5.24
C TRP A 127 -10.92 -5.55 5.94
N ILE A 128 -9.96 -5.35 6.84
CA ILE A 128 -9.41 -6.44 7.68
C ILE A 128 -10.44 -6.86 8.73
N ASP A 129 -11.12 -5.90 9.37
CA ASP A 129 -12.01 -6.20 10.49
C ASP A 129 -13.35 -6.82 10.03
N ASN A 130 -13.85 -6.54 8.81
CA ASN A 130 -15.21 -6.91 8.40
C ASN A 130 -15.32 -7.86 7.20
N ASP A 131 -14.21 -8.28 6.58
CA ASP A 131 -14.20 -8.91 5.26
C ASP A 131 -15.04 -8.14 4.21
N ILE A 132 -14.94 -8.52 2.94
CA ILE A 132 -15.73 -7.90 1.88
C ILE A 132 -16.67 -8.95 1.31
N THR A 133 -17.94 -8.91 1.70
CA THR A 133 -18.97 -9.82 1.19
C THR A 133 -19.60 -9.26 -0.10
N LEU A 134 -19.60 -10.06 -1.16
CA LEU A 134 -20.15 -9.74 -2.47
C LEU A 134 -21.55 -10.36 -2.71
N SER A 135 -22.03 -11.15 -1.75
CA SER A 135 -23.30 -11.90 -1.77
C SER A 135 -24.57 -11.03 -1.61
N GLY A 136 -24.42 -9.71 -1.45
CA GLY A 136 -25.53 -8.76 -1.43
C GLY A 136 -26.15 -8.62 -2.82
N GLY A 137 -27.20 -9.41 -3.08
CA GLY A 137 -27.97 -9.35 -4.33
C GLY A 137 -28.54 -7.96 -4.57
N GLY A 138 -28.09 -7.31 -5.65
CA GLY A 138 -28.71 -6.10 -6.19
C GLY A 138 -27.82 -4.85 -6.14
N ILE A 139 -26.84 -4.77 -7.03
CA ILE A 139 -26.33 -3.48 -7.54
C ILE A 139 -27.13 -2.99 -8.75
N PHE A 140 -28.20 -3.71 -9.12
CA PHE A 140 -29.23 -3.29 -10.07
C PHE A 140 -30.63 -3.57 -9.51
N ASN A 141 -31.08 -2.76 -8.56
CA ASN A 141 -32.48 -2.36 -8.48
C ASN A 141 -32.57 -0.94 -7.91
#